data_AF-A0A7X7K3W7-F1
#
_entry.id   AF-A0A7X7K3W7-F1
#
_cell.length_a   1.000
_cell.length_b   1.000
_cell.length_c   1.000
_cell.angle_alpha   90.00
_cell.angle_beta   90.00
_cell.angle_gamma   90.00
#
_symmetry.space_group_name_H-M   'P 1'
#
loop_
_entity.id
_entity.type
_entity.pdbx_description
1 polymer ?
#
loop_
_entity_poly.entity_id
_entity_poly.type
_entity_poly.pdbx_seq_one_letter_code
_entity_poly.pdbx_strand_id
1 'polypeptide(L)'
;MDLARVLSRLRPHEGWGTFLLMGITVLGLPAAAVAAEWVPKDEGLFAVALAALLVGRGLSRRRAWSWTVWLPMSAALGLLISLSVAGRGLLFTGSGASRVYDFFEGWLLWLRAAATGGRSQDPEIFLFYASLLCWLAVLFAAWALYRQCRPLLALVPSALIAAVSVFYSERGVIWLVSQLGCGVLLVALVHLGQSQDRWETADVDYSVDLHMSVLMAAVFTAVTVSLLSFYGPLLSREQISDWFRRTFREPTARVEDTAERLFGGVATPRAGLPSA
;
A
#
# COMPACT_ATOMS: atom_id res chain seq x y z
N MET A 1 8.64 -12.59 -32.32
CA MET A 1 9.10 -11.38 -31.62
C MET A 1 9.49 -11.83 -30.22
N ASP A 2 10.78 -12.03 -29.96
CA ASP A 2 11.25 -12.79 -28.80
C ASP A 2 10.95 -12.08 -27.48
N LEU A 3 10.01 -12.62 -26.71
CA LEU A 3 9.73 -12.24 -25.33
C LEU A 3 11.03 -12.15 -24.50
N ALA A 4 11.98 -13.06 -24.72
CA ALA A 4 13.28 -13.06 -24.06
C ALA A 4 14.14 -11.80 -24.33
N ARG A 5 14.10 -11.25 -25.55
CA ARG A 5 14.84 -10.02 -25.91
C ARG A 5 14.17 -8.75 -25.35
N VAL A 6 12.84 -8.76 -25.22
CA VAL A 6 12.11 -7.67 -24.58
C VAL A 6 12.32 -7.71 -23.06
N LEU A 7 12.26 -8.90 -22.45
CA LEU A 7 12.50 -9.13 -21.02
C LEU A 7 13.94 -8.79 -20.60
N SER A 8 14.93 -9.00 -21.47
CA SER A 8 16.32 -8.62 -21.19
C SER A 8 16.55 -7.11 -21.27
N ARG A 9 15.88 -6.39 -22.20
CA ARG A 9 15.91 -4.93 -22.27
C ARG A 9 15.17 -4.25 -21.10
N LEU A 10 14.17 -4.90 -20.53
CA LEU A 10 13.39 -4.40 -19.39
C LEU A 10 13.95 -4.86 -18.03
N ARG A 11 15.02 -5.64 -18.02
CA ARG A 11 15.56 -6.27 -16.81
C ARG A 11 15.87 -5.22 -15.74
N PRO A 12 15.23 -5.30 -14.55
CA PRO A 12 15.59 -4.44 -13.42
C PRO A 12 17.07 -4.67 -13.01
N HIS A 13 17.78 -3.61 -12.64
CA HIS A 13 19.14 -3.70 -12.11
C HIS A 13 19.19 -4.57 -10.83
N GLU A 14 18.12 -4.51 -10.02
CA GLU A 14 17.97 -5.31 -8.80
C GLU A 14 17.42 -6.73 -9.04
N GLY A 15 17.21 -7.12 -10.31
CA GLY A 15 16.61 -8.41 -10.69
C GLY A 15 15.07 -8.43 -10.70
N TRP A 16 14.50 -9.39 -11.45
CA TRP A 16 13.04 -9.59 -11.53
C TRP A 16 12.43 -10.02 -10.19
N GLY A 17 13.18 -10.75 -9.35
CA GLY A 17 12.71 -11.20 -8.05
C GLY A 17 12.33 -10.05 -7.12
N THR A 18 13.21 -9.06 -6.95
CA THR A 18 12.96 -7.87 -6.12
C THR A 18 11.75 -7.07 -6.62
N PHE A 19 11.62 -6.91 -7.94
CA PHE A 19 10.49 -6.21 -8.54
C PHE A 19 9.16 -6.94 -8.30
N LEU A 20 9.13 -8.25 -8.52
CA LEU A 20 7.92 -9.07 -8.31
C LEU A 20 7.52 -9.11 -6.84
N LEU A 21 8.48 -9.27 -5.92
CA LEU A 21 8.22 -9.23 -4.49
C LEU A 21 7.68 -7.89 -4.05
N MET A 22 8.26 -6.79 -4.55
CA MET A 22 7.74 -5.45 -4.28
C MET A 22 6.32 -5.26 -4.83
N GLY A 23 6.04 -5.82 -6.01
CA GLY A 23 4.69 -5.85 -6.57
C GLY A 23 3.71 -6.55 -5.62
N ILE A 24 4.05 -7.76 -5.17
CA ILE A 24 3.20 -8.54 -4.26
C ILE A 24 2.98 -7.80 -2.93
N THR A 25 4.02 -7.21 -2.33
CA THR A 25 3.88 -6.48 -1.06
C THR A 25 2.99 -5.25 -1.21
N VAL A 26 3.18 -4.48 -2.27
CA VAL A 26 2.38 -3.28 -2.56
C VAL A 26 0.92 -3.62 -2.86
N LEU A 27 0.66 -4.73 -3.57
CA LEU A 27 -0.69 -5.19 -3.88
C LEU A 27 -1.44 -5.75 -2.66
N GLY A 28 -0.73 -6.07 -1.57
CA GLY A 28 -1.34 -6.45 -0.30
C GLY A 28 -2.26 -5.36 0.27
N LEU A 29 -1.90 -4.09 0.07
CA LEU A 29 -2.69 -2.94 0.52
C LEU A 29 -4.08 -2.84 -0.14
N PRO A 30 -4.21 -2.73 -1.48
CA PRO A 30 -5.52 -2.71 -2.13
C PRO A 30 -6.27 -4.03 -1.93
N ALA A 31 -5.58 -5.18 -1.83
CA ALA A 31 -6.23 -6.45 -1.55
C ALA A 31 -6.85 -6.50 -0.14
N ALA A 32 -6.17 -5.96 0.87
CA ALA A 32 -6.71 -5.82 2.23
C ALA A 32 -7.91 -4.87 2.25
N ALA A 33 -7.84 -3.73 1.54
CA ALA A 33 -8.94 -2.76 1.47
C ALA A 33 -10.18 -3.34 0.77
N VAL A 34 -10.01 -4.11 -0.31
CA VAL A 34 -11.12 -4.78 -1.01
C VAL A 34 -11.69 -5.94 -0.17
N ALA A 35 -10.84 -6.74 0.48
CA ALA A 35 -11.29 -7.78 1.40
C ALA A 35 -12.06 -7.23 2.60
N ALA A 36 -11.77 -5.98 2.98
CA ALA A 36 -12.43 -5.27 4.05
C ALA A 36 -13.83 -4.73 3.68
N GLU A 37 -14.24 -4.83 2.41
CA GLU A 37 -15.49 -4.27 1.85
C GLU A 37 -15.59 -2.73 2.01
N TRP A 38 -14.47 -2.05 2.26
CA TRP A 38 -14.40 -0.58 2.40
C TRP A 38 -14.68 0.16 1.10
N VAL A 39 -14.38 -0.48 -0.02
CA VAL A 39 -14.59 0.05 -1.36
C VAL A 39 -15.45 -0.97 -2.11
N PRO A 40 -16.41 -0.54 -2.96
CA PRO A 40 -17.07 -1.45 -3.90
C PRO A 40 -16.03 -2.34 -4.62
N LYS A 41 -16.40 -3.52 -5.14
CA LYS A 41 -15.51 -4.53 -5.78
C LYS A 41 -14.82 -4.06 -7.08
N ASP A 42 -14.39 -2.83 -7.08
CA ASP A 42 -13.90 -2.03 -8.17
C ASP A 42 -12.38 -2.09 -8.18
N GLU A 43 -11.85 -2.66 -9.26
CA GLU A 43 -10.42 -2.95 -9.46
C GLU A 43 -9.50 -1.71 -9.54
N GLY A 44 -10.05 -0.51 -9.38
CA GLY A 44 -9.33 0.77 -9.55
C GLY A 44 -8.16 0.94 -8.59
N LEU A 45 -8.28 0.45 -7.34
CA LEU A 45 -7.19 0.53 -6.35
C LEU A 45 -5.96 -0.29 -6.76
N PHE A 46 -6.16 -1.44 -7.40
CA PHE A 46 -5.05 -2.24 -7.93
C PHE A 46 -4.32 -1.51 -9.06
N ALA A 47 -5.07 -0.86 -9.97
CA ALA A 47 -4.50 -0.05 -11.03
C ALA A 47 -3.71 1.14 -10.48
N VAL A 48 -4.22 1.81 -9.43
CA VAL A 48 -3.53 2.91 -8.73
C VAL A 48 -2.22 2.43 -8.13
N ALA A 49 -2.24 1.30 -7.42
CA ALA A 49 -1.04 0.73 -6.81
C ALA A 49 0.02 0.34 -7.86
N LEU A 50 -0.39 -0.30 -8.97
CA LEU A 50 0.52 -0.63 -10.06
C LEU A 50 1.09 0.62 -10.74
N ALA A 51 0.26 1.61 -11.02
CA ALA A 51 0.71 2.87 -11.60
C ALA A 51 1.68 3.61 -10.67
N ALA A 52 1.38 3.67 -9.37
CA ALA A 52 2.27 4.27 -8.36
C ALA A 52 3.62 3.56 -8.29
N LEU A 53 3.63 2.22 -8.36
CA LEU A 53 4.86 1.42 -8.36
C LEU A 53 5.72 1.71 -9.61
N LEU A 54 5.11 1.73 -10.79
CA LEU A 54 5.79 1.99 -12.07
C LEU A 54 6.33 3.42 -12.13
N VAL A 55 5.51 4.41 -11.73
CA VAL A 55 5.88 5.82 -11.68
C VAL A 55 6.97 6.05 -10.65
N GLY A 56 6.82 5.50 -9.44
CA GLY A 56 7.82 5.57 -8.37
C GLY A 56 9.15 4.95 -8.78
N ARG A 57 9.14 3.80 -9.45
CA ARG A 57 10.33 3.17 -10.01
C ARG A 57 10.99 4.01 -11.11
N GLY A 58 10.20 4.48 -12.08
CA GLY A 58 10.71 5.26 -13.21
C GLY A 58 11.34 6.57 -12.76
N LEU A 59 10.73 7.22 -11.77
CA LEU A 59 11.22 8.47 -11.20
C LEU A 59 12.45 8.26 -10.32
N SER A 60 12.49 7.18 -9.53
CA SER A 60 13.63 6.87 -8.65
C SER A 60 14.92 6.60 -9.41
N ARG A 61 14.81 6.15 -10.68
CA ARG A 61 15.98 5.95 -11.56
C ARG A 61 16.61 7.24 -12.07
N ARG A 62 15.87 8.34 -12.11
CA ARG A 62 16.36 9.61 -12.66
C ARG A 62 17.07 10.41 -11.55
N ARG A 63 18.32 10.04 -11.26
CA ARG A 63 19.17 10.68 -10.23
C ARG A 63 19.37 12.19 -10.43
N ALA A 64 19.23 12.67 -11.68
CA ALA A 64 19.27 14.09 -12.03
C ALA A 64 18.10 14.90 -11.46
N TRP A 65 17.02 14.23 -11.04
CA TRP A 65 15.85 14.92 -10.51
C TRP A 65 15.94 15.16 -9.00
N SER A 66 16.12 16.44 -8.64
CA SER A 66 15.94 16.94 -7.28
C SER A 66 14.55 16.62 -6.72
N TRP A 67 14.46 16.48 -5.39
CA TRP A 67 13.20 16.34 -4.65
C TRP A 67 12.15 17.38 -5.04
N THR A 68 12.58 18.59 -5.40
CA THR A 68 11.73 19.72 -5.76
C THR A 68 10.86 19.52 -6.98
N VAL A 69 11.22 18.62 -7.90
CA VAL A 69 10.41 18.43 -9.11
C VAL A 69 9.92 16.99 -9.31
N TRP A 70 10.51 16.02 -8.60
CA TRP A 70 9.91 14.70 -8.44
C TRP A 70 8.63 14.69 -7.58
N LEU A 71 8.67 15.33 -6.40
CA LEU A 71 7.52 15.37 -5.47
C LEU A 71 6.27 16.01 -6.10
N PRO A 72 6.33 17.23 -6.69
CA PRO A 72 5.14 17.82 -7.27
C PRO A 72 4.64 17.05 -8.50
N MET A 73 5.52 16.47 -9.32
CA MET A 73 5.06 15.70 -10.48
C MET A 73 4.37 14.40 -10.06
N SER A 74 4.93 13.68 -9.09
CA SER A 74 4.31 12.45 -8.57
C SER A 74 3.02 12.73 -7.79
N ALA A 75 2.94 13.87 -7.09
CA ALA A 75 1.72 14.35 -6.45
C ALA A 75 0.65 14.71 -7.49
N ALA A 76 1.01 15.42 -8.57
CA ALA A 76 0.09 15.76 -9.66
C ALA A 76 -0.43 14.51 -10.38
N LEU A 77 0.43 13.54 -10.69
CA LEU A 77 0.02 12.25 -11.26
C LEU A 77 -0.89 11.47 -10.31
N GLY A 78 -0.56 11.44 -9.01
CA GLY A 78 -1.39 10.79 -8.01
C GLY A 78 -2.76 11.42 -7.87
N LEU A 79 -2.82 12.75 -7.90
CA LEU A 79 -4.07 13.50 -7.88
C LEU A 79 -4.93 13.18 -9.10
N LEU A 80 -4.34 13.22 -10.30
CA LEU A 80 -5.04 12.89 -11.55
C LEU A 80 -5.56 11.45 -11.57
N ILE A 81 -4.75 10.48 -11.16
CA ILE A 81 -5.12 9.07 -11.14
C ILE A 81 -6.20 8.81 -10.09
N SER A 82 -6.07 9.37 -8.89
CA SER A 82 -7.08 9.25 -7.83
C SER A 82 -8.41 9.88 -8.24
N LEU A 83 -8.36 11.05 -8.89
CA LEU A 83 -9.54 11.72 -9.43
C LEU A 83 -10.22 10.88 -10.54
N SER A 84 -9.42 10.24 -11.39
CA SER A 84 -9.93 9.39 -12.47
C SER A 84 -10.62 8.12 -11.96
N VAL A 85 -10.12 7.55 -10.87
CA VAL A 85 -10.70 6.38 -10.20
C VAL A 85 -11.95 6.76 -9.42
N ALA A 86 -11.94 7.92 -8.75
CA ALA A 86 -13.07 8.39 -7.96
C ALA A 86 -14.30 8.72 -8.83
N GLY A 87 -14.13 9.55 -9.87
CA GLY A 87 -15.26 10.00 -10.69
C GLY A 87 -15.46 9.22 -11.98
N ARG A 88 -15.22 7.88 -11.96
CA ARG A 88 -15.37 6.91 -13.07
C ARG A 88 -16.04 7.50 -14.33
N GLY A 89 -15.20 8.09 -15.19
CA GLY A 89 -15.62 8.74 -16.44
C GLY A 89 -15.39 10.26 -16.53
N LEU A 90 -14.80 10.89 -15.52
CA LEU A 90 -14.32 12.29 -15.54
C LEU A 90 -13.41 12.64 -16.74
N LEU A 91 -12.49 11.73 -17.10
CA LEU A 91 -11.44 12.01 -18.09
C LEU A 91 -11.67 11.36 -19.46
N PHE A 92 -12.54 10.35 -19.56
CA PHE A 92 -12.65 9.48 -20.76
C PHE A 92 -14.03 9.49 -21.42
N THR A 93 -14.95 10.36 -20.98
CA THR A 93 -16.29 10.50 -21.59
C THR A 93 -16.50 11.93 -22.10
N GLY A 94 -17.26 12.11 -23.19
CA GLY A 94 -17.46 13.41 -23.86
C GLY A 94 -18.13 14.50 -23.00
N SER A 95 -18.60 14.16 -21.80
CA SER A 95 -19.16 15.07 -20.79
C SER A 95 -18.22 15.29 -19.59
N GLY A 96 -16.89 15.24 -19.79
CA GLY A 96 -15.91 15.33 -18.70
C GLY A 96 -16.04 16.61 -17.86
N ALA A 97 -16.35 17.75 -18.51
CA ALA A 97 -16.45 19.04 -17.81
C ALA A 97 -17.62 19.11 -16.80
N SER A 98 -18.79 18.56 -17.14
CA SER A 98 -19.94 18.56 -16.21
C SER A 98 -19.68 17.63 -15.02
N ARG A 99 -19.07 16.46 -15.26
CA ARG A 99 -18.71 15.54 -14.17
C ARG A 99 -17.64 16.11 -13.23
N VAL A 100 -16.68 16.88 -13.76
CA VAL A 100 -15.68 17.57 -12.93
C VAL A 100 -16.41 18.53 -12.00
N TYR A 101 -17.35 19.29 -12.54
CA TYR A 101 -18.16 20.20 -11.77
C TYR A 101 -18.98 19.48 -10.68
N ASP A 102 -19.68 18.40 -11.03
CA ASP A 102 -20.49 17.60 -10.09
C ASP A 102 -19.63 17.04 -8.94
N PHE A 103 -18.43 16.53 -9.24
CA PHE A 103 -17.49 16.06 -8.22
C PHE A 103 -16.97 17.20 -7.34
N PHE A 104 -16.60 18.34 -7.93
CA PHE A 104 -16.13 19.50 -7.18
C PHE A 104 -17.22 20.05 -6.26
N GLU A 105 -18.46 20.07 -6.71
CA GLU A 105 -19.61 20.48 -5.91
C GLU A 105 -19.84 19.52 -4.74
N GLY A 106 -19.84 18.21 -4.98
CA GLY A 106 -19.90 17.19 -3.93
C GLY A 106 -18.74 17.30 -2.93
N TRP A 107 -17.53 17.54 -3.43
CA TRP A 107 -16.34 17.74 -2.59
C TRP A 107 -16.44 18.99 -1.71
N LEU A 108 -16.94 20.11 -2.26
CA LEU A 108 -17.20 21.34 -1.50
C LEU A 108 -18.29 21.14 -0.44
N LEU A 109 -19.35 20.38 -0.76
CA LEU A 109 -20.41 20.03 0.18
C LEU A 109 -19.88 19.16 1.32
N TRP A 110 -19.05 18.15 1.00
CA TRP A 110 -18.36 17.34 2.00
C TRP A 110 -17.43 18.18 2.89
N LEU A 111 -16.64 19.10 2.31
CA LEU A 111 -15.74 19.97 3.06
C LEU A 111 -16.50 20.93 4.00
N ARG A 112 -17.64 21.44 3.54
CA ARG A 112 -18.54 22.24 4.39
C ARG A 112 -19.16 21.38 5.49
N ALA A 113 -19.64 20.18 5.18
CA ALA A 113 -20.17 19.25 6.16
C ALA A 113 -19.10 18.87 7.20
N ALA A 114 -17.83 18.71 6.79
CA ALA A 114 -16.72 18.48 7.69
C ALA A 114 -16.49 19.66 8.65
N ALA A 115 -16.58 20.90 8.15
CA ALA A 115 -16.39 22.11 8.95
C ALA A 115 -17.56 22.43 9.88
N THR A 116 -18.80 22.16 9.44
CA THR A 116 -20.03 22.40 10.23
C THR A 116 -20.45 21.19 11.06
N GLY A 117 -19.75 20.07 10.90
CA GLY A 117 -20.01 18.85 11.64
C GLY A 117 -21.19 18.00 11.15
N GLY A 118 -21.66 18.24 9.94
CA GLY A 118 -22.69 17.45 9.26
C GLY A 118 -22.23 16.05 8.88
N ARG A 119 -23.16 15.25 8.32
CA ARG A 119 -22.87 13.91 7.81
C ARG A 119 -22.87 13.90 6.28
N SER A 120 -21.85 13.30 5.65
CA SER A 120 -21.84 13.01 4.21
C SER A 120 -21.60 11.51 4.01
N GLN A 121 -22.30 10.94 3.03
CA GLN A 121 -22.30 9.50 2.72
C GLN A 121 -21.73 9.22 1.32
N ASP A 122 -20.93 10.13 0.77
CA ASP A 122 -20.49 10.08 -0.61
C ASP A 122 -19.36 9.04 -0.82
N PRO A 123 -19.65 7.87 -1.44
CA PRO A 123 -18.66 6.80 -1.58
C PRO A 123 -17.50 7.18 -2.53
N GLU A 124 -17.76 8.08 -3.47
CA GLU A 124 -16.77 8.59 -4.42
C GLU A 124 -15.68 9.41 -3.74
N ILE A 125 -16.04 10.21 -2.74
CA ILE A 125 -15.09 11.03 -1.98
C ILE A 125 -14.20 10.13 -1.11
N PHE A 126 -14.78 9.11 -0.48
CA PHE A 126 -14.00 8.10 0.24
C PHE A 126 -13.01 7.39 -0.70
N LEU A 127 -13.47 6.94 -1.88
CA LEU A 127 -12.63 6.28 -2.87
C LEU A 127 -11.49 7.19 -3.37
N PHE A 128 -11.76 8.48 -3.55
CA PHE A 128 -10.73 9.47 -3.87
C PHE A 128 -9.62 9.51 -2.82
N TYR A 129 -9.97 9.65 -1.54
CA TYR A 129 -8.97 9.70 -0.46
C TYR A 129 -8.26 8.36 -0.26
N ALA A 130 -8.97 7.23 -0.37
CA ALA A 130 -8.39 5.90 -0.25
C ALA A 130 -7.39 5.62 -1.39
N SER A 131 -7.73 5.98 -2.63
CA SER A 131 -6.82 5.86 -3.78
C SER A 131 -5.62 6.80 -3.66
N LEU A 132 -5.82 8.04 -3.17
CA LEU A 132 -4.72 8.98 -2.95
C LEU A 132 -3.75 8.48 -1.87
N LEU A 133 -4.27 7.96 -0.76
CA LEU A 133 -3.47 7.34 0.30
C LEU A 133 -2.71 6.11 -0.21
N CYS A 134 -3.38 5.26 -1.00
CA CYS A 134 -2.75 4.12 -1.64
C CYS A 134 -1.59 4.56 -2.55
N TRP A 135 -1.83 5.55 -3.42
CA TRP A 135 -0.80 6.12 -4.30
C TRP A 135 0.41 6.61 -3.52
N LEU A 136 0.19 7.43 -2.48
CA LEU A 136 1.27 8.01 -1.68
C LEU A 136 2.07 6.93 -0.93
N ALA A 137 1.40 5.93 -0.34
CA ALA A 137 2.05 4.85 0.37
C ALA A 137 2.94 4.02 -0.55
N VAL A 138 2.43 3.67 -1.74
CA VAL A 138 3.16 2.88 -2.74
C VAL A 138 4.30 3.68 -3.37
N LEU A 139 4.06 4.96 -3.66
CA LEU A 139 5.08 5.86 -4.17
C LEU A 139 6.24 6.01 -3.18
N PHE A 140 5.93 6.20 -1.89
CA PHE A 140 6.94 6.25 -0.83
C PHE A 140 7.69 4.92 -0.72
N ALA A 141 6.96 3.80 -0.78
CA ALA A 141 7.56 2.47 -0.74
C ALA A 141 8.54 2.26 -1.89
N ALA A 142 8.15 2.62 -3.12
CA ALA A 142 9.01 2.58 -4.29
C ALA A 142 10.23 3.50 -4.14
N TRP A 143 10.04 4.73 -3.65
CA TRP A 143 11.15 5.67 -3.43
C TRP A 143 12.16 5.17 -2.38
N ALA A 144 11.68 4.68 -1.24
CA ALA A 144 12.53 4.15 -0.18
C ALA A 144 13.32 2.92 -0.63
N LEU A 145 12.70 2.06 -1.45
CA LEU A 145 13.35 0.89 -2.00
C LEU A 145 14.37 1.26 -3.10
N TYR A 146 13.93 1.94 -4.16
CA TYR A 146 14.74 2.15 -5.36
C TYR A 146 15.76 3.28 -5.25
N ARG A 147 15.50 4.32 -4.41
CA ARG A 147 16.41 5.47 -4.27
C ARG A 147 17.22 5.45 -3.00
N GLN A 148 16.66 4.96 -1.89
CA GLN A 148 17.38 4.88 -0.61
C GLN A 148 17.94 3.49 -0.31
N CYS A 149 17.53 2.45 -1.04
CA CYS A 149 17.89 1.05 -0.76
C CYS A 149 17.56 0.65 0.69
N ARG A 150 16.46 1.18 1.24
CA ARG A 150 15.97 0.93 2.61
C ARG A 150 14.64 0.18 2.56
N PRO A 151 14.68 -1.16 2.45
CA PRO A 151 13.48 -1.98 2.26
C PRO A 151 12.52 -1.94 3.45
N LEU A 152 13.03 -1.79 4.68
CA LEU A 152 12.19 -1.67 5.87
C LEU A 152 11.35 -0.39 5.85
N LEU A 153 11.96 0.76 5.50
CA LEU A 153 11.21 2.02 5.38
C LEU A 153 10.14 1.93 4.29
N ALA A 154 10.38 1.16 3.23
CA ALA A 154 9.40 0.97 2.17
C ALA A 154 8.13 0.23 2.63
N LEU A 155 8.28 -0.70 3.57
CA LEU A 155 7.19 -1.54 4.05
C LEU A 155 6.33 -0.86 5.11
N VAL A 156 6.91 0.03 5.93
CA VAL A 156 6.21 0.64 7.08
C VAL A 156 4.87 1.30 6.71
N PRO A 157 4.80 2.26 5.77
CA PRO A 157 3.53 2.94 5.51
C PRO A 157 2.49 2.04 4.85
N SER A 158 2.90 1.18 3.93
CA SER A 158 1.97 0.26 3.25
C SER A 158 1.44 -0.81 4.21
N ALA A 159 2.28 -1.34 5.10
CA ALA A 159 1.88 -2.32 6.11
C ALA A 159 1.02 -1.69 7.21
N LEU A 160 1.32 -0.45 7.62
CA LEU A 160 0.53 0.27 8.61
C LEU A 160 -0.90 0.52 8.12
N ILE A 161 -1.07 1.02 6.89
CA ILE A 161 -2.40 1.26 6.33
C ILE A 161 -3.16 -0.07 6.17
N ALA A 162 -2.51 -1.12 5.67
CA ALA A 162 -3.12 -2.44 5.57
C ALA A 162 -3.53 -2.98 6.96
N ALA A 163 -2.70 -2.80 7.98
CA ALA A 163 -3.01 -3.19 9.35
C ALA A 163 -4.23 -2.45 9.91
N VAL A 164 -4.36 -1.14 9.63
CA VAL A 164 -5.54 -0.35 10.00
C VAL A 164 -6.79 -0.89 9.29
N SER A 165 -6.73 -1.17 7.99
CA SER A 165 -7.88 -1.74 7.26
C SER A 165 -8.31 -3.11 7.81
N VAL A 166 -7.35 -3.97 8.15
CA VAL A 166 -7.62 -5.29 8.75
C VAL A 166 -8.19 -5.15 10.15
N PHE A 167 -7.69 -4.21 10.94
CA PHE A 167 -8.15 -3.96 12.31
C PHE A 167 -9.65 -3.66 12.38
N TYR A 168 -10.13 -2.79 11.48
CA TYR A 168 -11.54 -2.37 11.46
C TYR A 168 -12.49 -3.37 10.79
N SER A 169 -11.99 -4.26 9.94
CA SER A 169 -12.83 -5.19 9.19
C SER A 169 -12.80 -6.62 9.70
N GLU A 170 -11.82 -6.97 10.54
CA GLU A 170 -11.51 -8.35 10.95
C GLU A 170 -11.26 -9.32 9.78
N ARG A 171 -11.29 -8.82 8.54
CA ARG A 171 -11.10 -9.52 7.28
C ARG A 171 -9.82 -9.01 6.61
N GLY A 172 -9.17 -9.88 5.83
CA GLY A 172 -7.97 -9.52 5.08
C GLY A 172 -6.63 -9.73 5.81
N VAL A 173 -6.63 -10.36 6.99
CA VAL A 173 -5.40 -10.74 7.73
C VAL A 173 -4.42 -11.50 6.84
N ILE A 174 -4.91 -12.38 5.97
CA ILE A 174 -4.07 -13.17 5.04
C ILE A 174 -3.25 -12.29 4.09
N TRP A 175 -3.79 -11.15 3.65
CA TRP A 175 -3.10 -10.21 2.76
C TRP A 175 -1.99 -9.45 3.50
N LEU A 176 -2.25 -9.06 4.75
CA LEU A 176 -1.23 -8.45 5.61
C LEU A 176 -0.09 -9.43 5.91
N VAL A 177 -0.43 -10.68 6.25
CA VAL A 177 0.57 -11.75 6.51
C VAL A 177 1.40 -12.03 5.28
N SER A 178 0.77 -12.11 4.10
CA SER A 178 1.48 -12.28 2.82
C SER A 178 2.39 -11.10 2.52
N GLN A 179 1.93 -9.86 2.77
CA GLN A 179 2.72 -8.64 2.58
C GLN A 179 3.94 -8.61 3.51
N LEU A 180 3.79 -8.97 4.78
CA LEU A 180 4.91 -9.05 5.71
C LEU A 180 5.89 -10.17 5.33
N GLY A 181 5.40 -11.35 4.96
CA GLY A 181 6.24 -12.48 4.52
C GLY A 181 7.06 -12.13 3.27
N CYS A 182 6.40 -11.60 2.23
CA CYS A 182 7.10 -11.12 1.03
C CYS A 182 8.03 -9.94 1.34
N GLY A 183 7.68 -9.09 2.31
CA GLY A 183 8.52 -8.00 2.77
C GLY A 183 9.82 -8.47 3.40
N VAL A 184 9.80 -9.50 4.25
CA VAL A 184 11.01 -10.12 4.83
C VAL A 184 11.92 -10.67 3.74
N LEU A 185 11.34 -11.38 2.77
CA LEU A 185 12.12 -11.92 1.65
C LEU A 185 12.74 -10.81 0.80
N LEU A 186 12.01 -9.72 0.57
CA LEU A 186 12.50 -8.53 -0.12
C LEU A 186 13.65 -7.87 0.65
N VAL A 187 13.53 -7.73 1.97
CA VAL A 187 14.60 -7.18 2.83
C VAL A 187 15.86 -8.04 2.71
N ALA A 188 15.73 -9.36 2.76
CA ALA A 188 16.87 -10.27 2.65
C ALA A 188 17.56 -10.18 1.28
N LEU A 189 16.80 -10.15 0.18
CA LEU A 189 17.34 -10.03 -1.17
C LEU A 189 18.08 -8.71 -1.39
N VAL A 190 17.51 -7.59 -0.89
CA VAL A 190 18.15 -6.27 -0.99
C VAL A 190 19.44 -6.22 -0.18
N HIS A 191 19.46 -6.79 1.03
CA HIS A 191 20.68 -6.86 1.84
C HIS A 191 21.74 -7.76 1.20
N LEU A 192 21.34 -8.89 0.61
CA LEU A 192 22.28 -9.77 -0.08
C LEU A 192 22.95 -9.08 -1.28
N GLY A 193 22.16 -8.37 -2.11
CA GLY A 193 22.71 -7.59 -3.23
C GLY A 193 23.68 -6.51 -2.76
N GLN A 194 23.35 -5.77 -1.69
CA GLN A 194 24.27 -4.77 -1.13
C GLN A 194 25.56 -5.39 -0.57
N SER A 195 25.48 -6.58 0.02
CA SER A 195 26.66 -7.29 0.52
C SER A 195 27.54 -7.77 -0.62
N GLN A 196 26.95 -8.28 -1.71
CA GLN A 196 27.68 -8.67 -2.92
C GLN A 196 28.43 -7.48 -3.53
N ASP A 197 27.77 -6.35 -3.74
CA ASP A 197 28.41 -5.13 -4.25
C ASP A 197 29.61 -4.69 -3.38
N ARG A 198 29.48 -4.81 -2.04
CA ARG A 198 30.57 -4.50 -1.10
C ARG A 198 31.73 -5.49 -1.20
N TRP A 199 31.45 -6.78 -1.34
CA TRP A 199 32.48 -7.82 -1.45
C TRP A 199 33.21 -7.78 -2.78
N GLU A 200 32.52 -7.45 -3.88
CA GLU A 200 33.14 -7.21 -5.18
C GLU A 200 34.09 -6.01 -5.15
N THR A 201 33.70 -4.93 -4.45
CA THR A 201 34.63 -3.79 -4.25
C THR A 201 35.81 -4.11 -3.32
N ALA A 202 35.70 -5.18 -2.53
CA ALA A 202 36.73 -5.62 -1.58
C ALA A 202 37.59 -6.79 -2.10
N ASP A 203 37.37 -7.23 -3.35
CA ASP A 203 38.06 -8.36 -4.00
C ASP A 203 38.00 -9.67 -3.18
N VAL A 204 36.86 -9.89 -2.49
CA VAL A 204 36.63 -11.11 -1.71
C VAL A 204 35.85 -12.11 -2.56
N ASP A 205 36.48 -13.24 -2.86
CA ASP A 205 35.86 -14.33 -3.61
C ASP A 205 34.72 -14.95 -2.79
N TYR A 206 33.51 -15.00 -3.37
CA TYR A 206 32.33 -15.51 -2.68
C TYR A 206 31.91 -16.87 -3.26
N SER A 207 31.54 -17.79 -2.38
CA SER A 207 31.00 -19.09 -2.80
C SER A 207 29.57 -18.96 -3.30
N VAL A 208 29.25 -19.64 -4.40
CA VAL A 208 27.90 -19.70 -4.98
C VAL A 208 26.88 -20.25 -3.96
N ASP A 209 27.32 -21.12 -3.04
CA ASP A 209 26.50 -21.68 -1.95
C ASP A 209 25.99 -20.63 -0.95
N LEU A 210 26.67 -19.48 -0.83
CA LEU A 210 26.27 -18.41 0.08
C LEU A 210 24.92 -17.79 -0.34
N HIS A 211 24.65 -17.68 -1.65
CA HIS A 211 23.39 -17.14 -2.14
C HIS A 211 22.21 -18.07 -1.75
N MET A 212 22.37 -19.38 -1.96
CA MET A 212 21.30 -20.33 -1.70
C MET A 212 21.03 -20.51 -0.19
N SER A 213 22.07 -20.48 0.64
CA SER A 213 21.94 -20.53 2.10
C SER A 213 21.24 -19.28 2.65
N VAL A 214 21.58 -18.07 2.16
CA VAL A 214 20.89 -16.83 2.54
C VAL A 214 19.43 -16.83 2.07
N LEU A 215 19.16 -17.31 0.84
CA LEU A 215 17.79 -17.41 0.34
C LEU A 215 16.96 -18.39 1.19
N MET A 216 17.50 -19.55 1.54
CA MET A 216 16.83 -20.51 2.43
C MET A 216 16.60 -19.92 3.82
N ALA A 217 17.60 -19.24 4.40
CA ALA A 217 17.43 -18.56 5.68
C ALA A 217 16.35 -17.47 5.62
N ALA A 218 16.29 -16.72 4.52
CA ALA A 218 15.27 -15.71 4.28
C ALA A 218 13.87 -16.32 4.15
N VAL A 219 13.73 -17.42 3.41
CA VAL A 219 12.47 -18.17 3.29
C VAL A 219 12.05 -18.72 4.65
N PHE A 220 12.97 -19.31 5.40
CA PHE A 220 12.70 -19.82 6.74
C PHE A 220 12.25 -18.70 7.70
N THR A 221 12.92 -17.55 7.66
CA THR A 221 12.55 -16.36 8.45
C THR A 221 11.19 -15.83 8.01
N ALA A 222 10.92 -15.74 6.70
CA ALA A 222 9.63 -15.30 6.17
C ALA A 222 8.51 -16.23 6.62
N VAL A 223 8.70 -17.56 6.53
CA VAL A 223 7.75 -18.55 7.03
C VAL A 223 7.54 -18.39 8.54
N THR A 224 8.61 -18.22 9.31
CA THR A 224 8.53 -18.03 10.77
C THR A 224 7.75 -16.76 11.13
N VAL A 225 8.05 -15.65 10.47
CA VAL A 225 7.36 -14.37 10.66
C VAL A 225 5.90 -14.47 10.22
N SER A 226 5.61 -15.13 9.09
CA SER A 226 4.24 -15.35 8.62
C SER A 226 3.44 -16.24 9.58
N LEU A 227 4.03 -17.32 10.10
CA LEU A 227 3.40 -18.18 11.11
C LEU A 227 3.17 -17.39 12.40
N LEU A 228 4.17 -16.67 12.90
CA LEU A 228 4.04 -15.85 14.11
C LEU A 228 2.98 -14.75 13.94
N SER A 229 2.90 -14.14 12.76
CA SER A 229 1.90 -13.12 12.45
C SER A 229 0.49 -13.70 12.29
N PHE A 230 0.35 -14.95 11.83
CA PHE A 230 -0.93 -15.62 11.67
C PHE A 230 -1.46 -16.20 12.99
N TYR A 231 -0.57 -16.80 13.79
CA TYR A 231 -0.92 -17.43 15.07
C TYR A 231 -0.80 -16.48 16.27
N GLY A 232 -0.05 -15.39 16.16
CA GLY A 232 0.07 -14.36 17.20
C GLY A 232 -1.27 -13.75 17.64
N PRO A 233 -2.18 -13.38 16.71
CA PRO A 233 -3.52 -12.91 17.06
C PRO A 233 -4.41 -13.97 17.73
N LEU A 234 -4.08 -15.26 17.62
CA LEU A 234 -4.86 -16.36 18.22
C LEU A 234 -4.44 -16.65 19.66
N LEU A 235 -3.20 -16.34 20.04
CA LEU A 235 -2.68 -16.60 21.38
C LEU A 235 -2.97 -15.47 22.40
N SER A 236 -3.27 -14.25 21.93
CA SER A 236 -3.42 -13.08 22.79
C SER A 236 -4.62 -12.19 22.45
N ARG A 237 -5.77 -12.78 22.08
CA ARG A 237 -7.02 -12.04 21.79
C ARG A 237 -7.45 -11.11 22.94
N GLU A 238 -7.20 -11.49 24.19
CA GLU A 238 -7.66 -10.71 25.35
C GLU A 238 -6.66 -9.60 25.72
N GLN A 239 -5.37 -9.92 25.85
CA GLN A 239 -4.37 -8.99 26.40
C GLN A 239 -3.93 -7.88 25.43
N ILE A 240 -3.79 -8.18 24.13
CA ILE A 240 -3.40 -7.16 23.14
C ILE A 240 -4.59 -6.22 22.87
N SER A 241 -5.82 -6.76 22.83
CA SER A 241 -7.02 -5.92 22.66
C SER A 241 -7.25 -5.02 23.87
N ASP A 242 -6.94 -5.47 25.08
CA ASP A 242 -7.12 -4.69 26.32
C ASP A 242 -6.04 -3.63 26.53
N TRP A 243 -4.77 -3.97 26.30
CA TRP A 243 -3.67 -3.00 26.36
C TRP A 243 -3.87 -1.91 25.30
N PHE A 244 -4.22 -2.30 24.07
CA PHE A 244 -4.45 -1.36 22.98
C PHE A 244 -5.75 -0.55 23.14
N ARG A 245 -6.85 -1.16 23.62
CA ARG A 245 -8.07 -0.41 24.00
C ARG A 245 -7.77 0.61 25.08
N ARG A 246 -6.97 0.28 26.09
CA ARG A 246 -6.64 1.24 27.16
C ARG A 246 -5.77 2.40 26.65
N THR A 247 -4.82 2.14 25.76
CA THR A 247 -3.93 3.19 25.22
C THR A 247 -4.60 4.06 24.15
N PHE A 248 -5.52 3.51 23.35
CA PHE A 248 -6.10 4.21 22.19
C PHE A 248 -7.61 4.51 22.27
N ARG A 249 -8.34 4.13 23.34
CA ARG A 249 -9.81 4.36 23.44
C ARG A 249 -10.27 5.80 23.22
N GLU A 250 -9.59 6.79 23.81
CA GLU A 250 -10.02 8.20 23.70
C GLU A 250 -9.74 8.85 22.34
N PRO A 251 -8.56 8.69 21.71
CA PRO A 251 -8.34 9.22 20.36
C PRO A 251 -9.13 8.46 19.29
N THR A 252 -9.26 7.13 19.39
CA THR A 252 -9.92 6.34 18.34
C THR A 252 -11.43 6.56 18.32
N ALA A 253 -12.10 6.69 19.47
CA ALA A 253 -13.54 6.98 19.50
C ALA A 253 -13.88 8.34 18.85
N ARG A 254 -13.00 9.35 19.00
CA ARG A 254 -13.17 10.65 18.32
C ARG A 254 -12.93 10.55 16.82
N VAL A 255 -11.97 9.73 16.39
CA VAL A 255 -11.69 9.49 14.95
C VAL A 255 -12.81 8.67 14.32
N GLU A 256 -13.36 7.67 15.01
CA GLU A 256 -14.50 6.87 14.56
C GLU A 256 -15.76 7.73 14.43
N ASP A 257 -16.13 8.54 15.43
CA ASP A 257 -17.28 9.43 15.33
C ASP A 257 -17.10 10.49 14.23
N THR A 258 -15.87 11.01 14.08
CA THR A 258 -15.56 11.94 12.98
C THR A 258 -15.61 11.23 11.63
N ALA A 259 -15.08 10.01 11.50
CA ALA A 259 -15.08 9.23 10.27
C ALA A 259 -16.50 8.77 9.90
N GLU A 260 -17.31 8.37 10.86
CA GLU A 260 -18.72 7.99 10.65
C GLU A 260 -19.59 9.22 10.35
N ARG A 261 -19.19 10.40 10.80
CA ARG A 261 -19.79 11.65 10.32
C ARG A 261 -19.37 11.97 8.89
N LEU A 262 -18.07 11.92 8.59
CA LEU A 262 -17.54 12.30 7.28
C LEU A 262 -17.80 11.27 6.17
N PHE A 263 -17.97 10.00 6.53
CA PHE A 263 -18.02 8.87 5.59
C PHE A 263 -19.06 7.80 5.97
N GLY A 264 -20.09 8.14 6.75
CA GLY A 264 -21.09 7.21 7.31
C GLY A 264 -21.99 6.46 6.30
N GLY A 265 -21.64 6.43 5.02
CA GLY A 265 -22.24 5.62 3.96
C GLY A 265 -21.37 4.45 3.51
N VAL A 266 -20.14 4.31 4.03
CA VAL A 266 -19.26 3.16 3.78
C VAL A 266 -19.68 2.01 4.70
N ALA A 267 -19.72 0.78 4.18
CA ALA A 267 -20.11 -0.39 4.96
C ALA A 267 -19.25 -0.50 6.22
N THR A 268 -19.85 -0.27 7.40
CA THR A 268 -19.24 -0.69 8.67
C THR A 268 -19.28 -2.21 8.68
N PRO A 269 -18.12 -2.89 8.76
CA PRO A 269 -18.07 -4.33 8.89
C PRO A 269 -18.90 -4.71 10.12
N ARG A 270 -20.06 -5.36 9.88
CA ARG A 270 -21.01 -5.70 10.94
C ARG A 270 -20.27 -6.39 12.07
N ALA A 271 -20.25 -5.75 13.25
CA ALA A 271 -20.12 -6.46 14.51
C ALA A 271 -21.24 -7.51 14.52
N GLY A 272 -20.85 -8.78 14.45
CA GLY A 272 -21.79 -9.89 14.48
C GLY A 272 -22.55 -9.89 15.80
N LEU A 273 -23.75 -9.35 15.79
CA LEU A 273 -24.78 -9.71 16.76
C LEU A 273 -25.43 -10.99 16.25
N PRO A 274 -25.33 -12.12 16.96
CA PRO A 274 -26.26 -13.22 16.72
C PRO A 274 -27.67 -12.70 17.05
N SER A 275 -28.53 -12.76 16.05
CA SER A 275 -29.96 -12.55 16.19
C SER A 275 -30.58 -13.84 16.70
N ALA A 276 -31.36 -13.70 17.78
CA ALA A 276 -32.36 -14.62 18.33
C ALA A 276 -31.88 -16.06 18.68
#